data_AF-A0A1Q7WLT8-F1
#
_entry.id   AF-A0A1Q7WLT8-F1
#
_cell.length_a   1.000
_cell.length_b   1.000
_cell.length_c   1.000
_cell.angle_alpha   90.00
_cell.angle_beta   90.00
_cell.angle_gamma   90.00
#
_symmetry.space_group_name_H-M   'P 1'
#
loop_
_entity.id
_entity.type
_entity.pdbx_description
1 polymer ?
#
loop_
_entity_poly.entity_id
_entity_poly.type
_entity_poly.pdbx_seq_one_letter_code
_entity_poly.pdbx_strand_id
1 'polypeptide(L)'
;MEGAVLVGEGEWGRVIGRLKQEVGEAAYRSWLKSMRFERVADGEGVIAVPTRFLRNWVATHYADRLLALWRTENEQVNRLAIIVEPRVAAFAQAKDEETVTAPAALAEPLAMPDIVEVGANLSAPLDPRFTFENFIVGKPNELAHAAARRVAEACVSPAHSVPFNPLFLYGGVGLGKTHLMHAIAWHVRMQAPGRKVIYLSAEKFMYQFIRALRFRSTMDFKDQFRSVDLLMIDDVQFISGKDSTQEEFFHTFNALVDQNRQIVISADKSPSDLAGLEERMRSRLGWGLVADIHPTTYELRLGILQSKAEQSALRLPQKILEFLAHKIVSNVRELEGALNRIIAQMQLVGREITLEGAQDLLHDL
;
A
#
# COMPACT_ATOMS: atom_id res chain seq x y z
N MET A 1 -4.86 12.98 -40.96
CA MET A 1 -3.89 13.63 -40.03
C MET A 1 -3.12 12.52 -39.34
N GLU A 2 -2.29 11.74 -40.01
CA GLU A 2 -1.00 12.11 -40.65
C GLU A 2 -0.13 13.01 -39.78
N GLY A 3 0.95 12.42 -39.24
CA GLY A 3 2.27 13.06 -39.21
C GLY A 3 2.66 13.87 -37.97
N ALA A 4 2.49 13.37 -36.75
CA ALA A 4 3.33 13.81 -35.63
C ALA A 4 4.50 12.83 -35.49
N VAL A 5 5.61 13.13 -36.15
CA VAL A 5 6.88 12.42 -35.93
C VAL A 5 7.20 12.48 -34.43
N LEU A 6 7.37 11.32 -33.79
CA LEU A 6 7.79 11.17 -32.41
C LEU A 6 9.25 11.62 -32.25
N VAL A 7 9.51 12.93 -32.35
CA VAL A 7 10.86 13.52 -32.29
C VAL A 7 11.63 13.12 -31.01
N GLY A 8 10.94 12.65 -29.96
CA GLY A 8 11.54 12.27 -28.68
C GLY A 8 11.85 10.79 -28.44
N GLU A 9 11.46 9.82 -29.29
CA GLU A 9 11.70 8.39 -28.97
C GLU A 9 13.19 8.01 -28.98
N GLY A 10 13.93 8.50 -30.00
CA GLY A 10 15.37 8.27 -30.09
C GLY A 10 16.17 9.01 -29.00
N GLU A 11 15.71 10.20 -28.61
CA GLU A 11 16.29 11.00 -27.52
C GLU A 11 16.06 10.31 -26.17
N TRP A 12 14.83 9.83 -25.93
CA TRP A 12 14.47 9.10 -24.72
C TRP A 12 15.30 7.83 -24.51
N GLY A 13 15.52 7.05 -25.58
CA GLY A 13 16.38 5.86 -25.53
C GLY A 13 17.80 6.18 -25.05
N ARG A 14 18.36 7.33 -25.46
CA ARG A 14 19.69 7.78 -25.01
C ARG A 14 19.68 8.31 -23.59
N VAL A 15 18.65 9.07 -23.20
CA VAL A 15 18.45 9.56 -21.82
C VAL A 15 18.38 8.39 -20.83
N ILE A 16 17.54 7.39 -21.14
CA ILE A 16 17.39 6.20 -20.30
C ILE A 16 18.65 5.32 -20.32
N GLY A 17 19.34 5.23 -21.46
CA GLY A 17 20.63 4.53 -21.56
C GLY A 17 21.72 5.16 -20.69
N ARG A 18 21.82 6.50 -20.65
CA ARG A 18 22.74 7.22 -19.75
C ARG A 18 22.33 7.08 -18.29
N LEU A 19 21.04 7.23 -18.00
CA LEU A 19 20.55 7.06 -16.64
C LEU A 19 20.84 5.64 -16.14
N LYS A 20 20.65 4.61 -16.98
CA LYS A 20 21.00 3.21 -16.70
C LYS A 20 22.48 3.05 -16.35
N GLN A 21 23.39 3.72 -17.05
CA GLN A 21 24.82 3.69 -16.72
C GLN A 21 25.11 4.31 -15.35
N GLU A 22 24.35 5.32 -14.94
CA GLU A 22 24.51 6.01 -13.65
C GLU A 22 23.88 5.28 -12.46
N VAL A 23 22.69 4.70 -12.64
CA VAL A 23 21.93 4.05 -11.55
C VAL A 23 22.13 2.53 -11.48
N GLY A 24 22.76 1.95 -12.51
CA GLY A 24 23.03 0.52 -12.63
C GLY A 24 21.85 -0.31 -13.16
N GLU A 25 22.15 -1.55 -13.53
CA GLU A 25 21.18 -2.47 -14.15
C GLU A 25 20.00 -2.84 -13.23
N ALA A 26 20.24 -2.95 -11.92
CA ALA A 26 19.17 -3.29 -10.98
C ALA A 26 18.06 -2.23 -10.95
N ALA A 27 18.44 -0.95 -10.95
CA ALA A 27 17.53 0.17 -11.03
C ALA A 27 16.82 0.24 -12.39
N TYR A 28 17.56 -0.06 -13.47
CA TYR A 28 16.99 -0.12 -14.80
C TYR A 28 15.90 -1.19 -14.95
N ARG A 29 16.20 -2.42 -14.54
CA ARG A 29 15.26 -3.55 -14.62
C ARG A 29 14.03 -3.36 -13.71
N SER A 30 14.21 -2.72 -12.57
CA SER A 30 13.16 -2.59 -11.55
C SER A 30 12.16 -1.47 -11.85
N TRP A 31 12.61 -0.33 -12.42
CA TRP A 31 11.71 0.79 -12.68
C TRP A 31 11.96 1.61 -13.95
N LEU A 32 13.19 1.71 -14.49
CA LEU A 32 13.42 2.49 -15.72
C LEU A 32 12.85 1.80 -16.97
N LYS A 33 12.87 0.45 -17.00
CA LYS A 33 12.35 -0.34 -18.13
C LYS A 33 10.84 -0.16 -18.34
N SER A 34 10.10 0.11 -17.27
CA SER A 34 8.64 0.30 -17.33
C SER A 34 8.22 1.75 -17.58
N MET A 35 9.17 2.67 -17.80
CA MET A 35 8.88 4.04 -18.19
C MET A 35 8.74 4.14 -19.70
N ARG A 36 7.57 4.56 -20.16
CA ARG A 36 7.31 4.77 -21.58
C ARG A 36 7.33 6.27 -21.87
N PHE A 37 8.02 6.65 -22.94
CA PHE A 37 7.90 8.00 -23.46
C PHE A 37 6.55 8.15 -24.19
N GLU A 38 5.82 9.22 -23.89
CA GLU A 38 4.54 9.48 -24.54
C GLU A 38 4.67 10.58 -25.60
N ARG A 39 5.15 11.76 -25.22
CA ARG A 39 5.26 12.91 -26.13
C ARG A 39 6.16 14.00 -25.56
N VAL A 40 6.68 14.86 -26.43
CA VAL A 40 7.19 16.19 -26.09
C VAL A 40 6.27 17.23 -26.71
N ALA A 41 5.76 18.19 -25.93
CA ALA A 41 5.04 19.35 -26.45
C ALA A 41 5.28 20.57 -25.57
N ASP A 42 5.38 21.77 -26.16
CA ASP A 42 5.54 23.05 -25.43
C ASP A 42 6.65 23.02 -24.36
N GLY A 43 7.78 22.40 -24.72
CA GLY A 43 8.94 22.22 -23.84
C GLY A 43 8.72 21.30 -22.64
N GLU A 44 7.68 20.48 -22.64
CA GLU A 44 7.37 19.47 -21.63
C GLU A 44 7.52 18.05 -22.19
N GLY A 45 8.41 17.26 -21.58
CA GLY A 45 8.52 15.82 -21.85
C GLY A 45 7.55 15.04 -20.97
N VAL A 46 6.67 14.26 -21.59
CA VAL A 46 5.67 13.44 -20.90
C VAL A 46 6.13 11.98 -20.87
N ILE A 47 6.27 11.43 -19.67
CA ILE A 47 6.65 10.04 -19.42
C ILE A 47 5.50 9.32 -18.72
N ALA A 48 5.08 8.19 -19.25
CA ALA A 48 4.09 7.32 -18.63
C ALA A 48 4.75 6.23 -17.78
N VAL A 49 4.14 5.97 -16.62
CA VAL A 49 4.52 4.90 -15.70
C VAL A 49 3.30 4.08 -15.29
N PRO A 50 3.44 2.78 -14.98
CA PRO A 50 2.32 1.89 -14.68
C PRO A 50 1.56 2.21 -13.38
N THR A 51 2.15 2.93 -12.42
CA THR A 51 1.53 3.16 -11.10
C THR A 51 1.73 4.58 -10.57
N ARG A 52 0.78 5.06 -9.74
CA ARG A 52 0.87 6.36 -9.04
C ARG A 52 2.08 6.42 -8.10
N PHE A 53 2.44 5.30 -7.49
CA PHE A 53 3.65 5.21 -6.67
C PHE A 53 4.91 5.46 -7.51
N LEU A 54 5.04 4.78 -8.66
CA LEU A 54 6.22 4.96 -9.50
C LEU A 54 6.28 6.40 -10.04
N ARG A 55 5.13 7.01 -10.34
CA ARG A 55 5.06 8.43 -10.71
C ARG A 55 5.70 9.31 -9.63
N ASN A 56 5.26 9.16 -8.38
CA ASN A 56 5.78 9.95 -7.26
C ASN A 56 7.26 9.65 -6.99
N TRP A 57 7.66 8.39 -7.11
CA TRP A 57 9.04 7.95 -6.92
C TRP A 57 10.00 8.58 -7.92
N VAL A 58 9.66 8.49 -9.21
CA VAL A 58 10.47 9.06 -10.30
C VAL A 58 10.46 10.58 -10.23
N ALA A 59 9.30 11.17 -9.92
CA ALA A 59 9.18 12.61 -9.73
C ALA A 59 10.11 13.11 -8.61
N THR A 60 10.25 12.34 -7.54
CA THR A 60 11.04 12.73 -6.36
C THR A 60 12.53 12.45 -6.51
N HIS A 61 12.91 11.31 -7.10
CA HIS A 61 14.29 10.82 -7.07
C HIS A 61 15.04 10.99 -8.39
N TYR A 62 14.32 11.07 -9.50
CA TYR A 62 14.90 11.04 -10.84
C TYR A 62 14.47 12.21 -11.71
N ALA A 63 13.46 13.02 -11.35
CA ALA A 63 12.97 14.09 -12.21
C ALA A 63 14.07 15.08 -12.58
N ASP A 64 14.82 15.58 -11.59
CA ASP A 64 15.89 16.54 -11.84
C ASP A 64 17.00 15.95 -12.71
N ARG A 65 17.34 14.68 -12.47
CA ARG A 65 18.39 14.00 -13.25
C ARG A 65 17.94 13.66 -14.66
N LEU A 66 16.71 13.17 -14.81
CA LEU A 66 16.09 12.92 -16.11
C LEU A 66 15.99 14.21 -16.92
N LEU A 67 15.57 15.31 -16.29
CA LEU A 67 15.47 16.60 -16.97
C LEU A 67 16.85 17.12 -17.40
N ALA A 68 17.87 16.98 -16.54
CA ALA A 68 19.24 17.35 -16.87
C ALA A 68 19.78 16.53 -18.05
N LEU A 69 19.59 15.20 -18.03
CA LEU A 69 19.99 14.34 -19.14
C LEU A 69 19.19 14.65 -20.42
N TRP A 70 17.91 14.95 -20.31
CA TRP A 70 17.09 15.33 -21.46
C TRP A 70 17.57 16.62 -22.09
N ARG A 71 17.89 17.64 -21.30
CA ARG A 71 18.42 18.92 -21.80
C ARG A 71 19.73 18.78 -22.56
N THR A 72 20.55 17.76 -22.26
CA THR A 72 21.76 17.49 -23.06
C THR A 72 21.45 16.91 -24.44
N GLU A 73 20.28 16.33 -24.63
CA GLU A 73 19.85 15.74 -25.90
C GLU A 73 18.90 16.67 -26.67
N ASN A 74 18.08 17.45 -25.96
CA ASN A 74 17.11 18.38 -26.50
C ASN A 74 16.93 19.59 -25.58
N GLU A 75 17.54 20.72 -25.95
CA GLU A 75 17.52 21.98 -25.19
C GLU A 75 16.11 22.60 -25.07
N GLN A 76 15.15 22.16 -25.89
CA GLN A 76 13.78 22.68 -25.83
C GLN A 76 12.97 22.08 -24.66
N VAL A 77 13.42 20.98 -24.05
CA VAL A 77 12.74 20.33 -22.92
C VAL A 77 13.13 20.99 -21.60
N ASN A 78 12.20 21.76 -21.04
CA ASN A 78 12.42 22.54 -19.83
C ASN A 78 11.73 21.99 -18.59
N ARG A 79 10.77 21.08 -18.76
CA ARG A 79 10.00 20.44 -17.68
C ARG A 79 9.66 19.00 -18.04
N LEU A 80 9.45 18.18 -17.01
CA LEU A 80 9.03 16.79 -17.14
C LEU A 80 7.69 16.58 -16.44
N ALA A 81 6.73 16.03 -17.16
CA ALA A 81 5.48 15.57 -16.62
C ALA A 81 5.47 14.04 -16.58
N ILE A 82 5.34 13.48 -15.38
CA ILE A 82 5.20 12.03 -15.21
C ILE A 82 3.72 11.74 -15.00
N ILE A 83 3.15 10.86 -15.82
CA ILE A 83 1.74 10.47 -15.78
C ILE A 83 1.60 8.97 -15.55
N VAL A 84 0.45 8.54 -15.04
CA VAL A 84 0.15 7.12 -14.90
C VAL A 84 -0.54 6.65 -16.16
N GLU A 85 -0.11 5.52 -16.74
CA GLU A 85 -0.79 4.92 -17.89
C GLU A 85 -2.28 4.70 -17.58
N PRO A 86 -3.20 5.27 -18.38
CA PRO A 86 -4.59 4.85 -18.34
C PRO A 86 -4.64 3.42 -18.90
N ARG A 87 -5.03 2.45 -18.06
CA ARG A 87 -5.15 1.03 -18.45
C ARG A 87 -6.02 0.91 -19.71
N VAL A 88 -5.38 0.63 -20.85
CA VAL A 88 -6.01 -0.08 -21.96
C VAL A 88 -5.43 -1.48 -21.93
N ALA A 89 -6.32 -2.47 -21.77
CA ALA A 89 -5.95 -3.87 -21.66
C ALA A 89 -5.26 -4.36 -22.95
N ALA A 90 -4.00 -4.79 -22.82
CA ALA A 90 -3.36 -5.72 -23.75
C ALA A 90 -2.17 -6.39 -23.06
N PHE A 91 -2.38 -7.62 -22.59
CA PHE A 91 -1.31 -8.57 -22.30
C PHE A 91 -0.81 -9.14 -23.63
N ALA A 92 0.51 -9.12 -23.88
CA ALA A 92 1.21 -10.21 -24.56
C ALA A 92 2.74 -9.99 -24.60
N GLN A 93 3.43 -10.90 -23.92
CA GLN A 93 4.65 -11.62 -24.33
C GLN A 93 5.92 -10.85 -24.74
N ALA A 94 6.99 -11.10 -23.99
CA ALA A 94 8.27 -11.53 -24.58
C ALA A 94 9.04 -12.38 -23.56
N LYS A 95 9.33 -13.62 -23.96
CA LYS A 95 10.27 -14.55 -23.34
C LYS A 95 11.70 -14.01 -23.51
N ASP A 96 12.58 -14.26 -22.55
CA ASP A 96 13.71 -15.18 -22.74
C ASP A 96 14.64 -15.22 -21.52
N GLU A 97 15.24 -16.39 -21.39
CA GLU A 97 16.14 -16.91 -20.38
C GLU A 97 17.48 -16.16 -20.34
N GLU A 98 18.12 -16.13 -19.16
CA GLU A 98 19.52 -16.56 -18.94
C GLU A 98 20.06 -16.05 -17.58
N THR A 99 20.21 -17.03 -16.71
CA THR A 99 21.24 -17.31 -15.71
C THR A 99 22.45 -16.36 -15.45
N VAL A 100 22.86 -16.44 -14.17
CA VAL A 100 24.23 -16.45 -13.58
C VAL A 100 24.72 -15.20 -12.83
N THR A 101 25.00 -15.45 -11.54
CA THR A 101 26.03 -14.88 -10.62
C THR A 101 26.02 -13.42 -10.16
N ALA A 102 26.09 -13.28 -8.83
CA ALA A 102 26.71 -12.17 -8.15
C ALA A 102 28.20 -12.03 -8.52
N PRO A 103 28.73 -10.79 -8.54
CA PRO A 103 29.90 -10.57 -7.70
C PRO A 103 29.91 -9.23 -6.96
N ALA A 104 30.76 -9.27 -5.94
CA ALA A 104 31.11 -8.23 -4.99
C ALA A 104 31.89 -7.05 -5.58
N ALA A 105 32.13 -6.08 -4.70
CA ALA A 105 32.98 -4.90 -4.80
C ALA A 105 32.36 -3.66 -5.48
N LEU A 106 31.99 -2.69 -4.64
CA LEU A 106 32.05 -1.27 -4.98
C LEU A 106 32.69 -0.55 -3.80
N ALA A 107 33.73 0.19 -4.14
CA ALA A 107 34.44 1.13 -3.28
C ALA A 107 33.61 2.42 -3.10
N GLU A 108 33.68 2.91 -1.86
CA GLU A 108 33.68 4.28 -1.31
C GLU A 108 32.82 5.46 -1.86
N PRO A 109 32.47 6.42 -0.97
CA PRO A 109 31.17 7.10 -0.99
C PRO A 109 31.24 8.53 -1.53
N LEU A 110 30.27 8.91 -2.36
CA LEU A 110 29.96 10.31 -2.64
C LEU A 110 29.01 10.85 -1.56
N ALA A 111 29.48 11.87 -0.84
CA ALA A 111 28.78 12.52 0.25
C ALA A 111 27.45 13.15 -0.22
N MET A 112 26.39 12.89 0.55
CA MET A 112 25.09 13.53 0.43
C MET A 112 25.06 14.83 1.24
N PRO A 113 24.34 15.87 0.80
CA PRO A 113 23.97 16.97 1.67
C PRO A 113 22.89 16.52 2.65
N ASP A 114 23.04 16.93 3.91
CA ASP A 114 22.08 16.70 5.00
C ASP A 114 20.68 17.19 4.62
N ILE A 115 19.77 16.25 4.42
CA ILE A 115 18.33 16.49 4.46
C ILE A 115 17.77 15.61 5.56
N VAL A 116 17.67 16.24 6.73
CA VAL A 116 16.81 15.94 7.89
C VAL A 116 16.58 14.45 8.16
N GLU A 117 17.18 13.97 9.25
CA GLU A 117 16.75 12.75 9.93
C GLU A 117 15.22 12.60 9.90
N VAL A 118 14.69 11.72 9.05
CA VAL A 118 13.48 10.99 9.43
C VAL A 118 13.93 9.98 10.46
N GLY A 119 14.16 10.47 11.67
CA GLY A 119 14.42 9.65 12.83
C GLY A 119 13.31 8.60 12.97
N ALA A 120 13.73 7.35 13.04
CA ALA A 120 13.23 6.40 14.02
C ALA A 120 11.74 5.97 14.01
N ASN A 121 10.96 6.15 12.94
CA ASN A 121 9.63 5.51 12.84
C ASN A 121 9.47 4.61 11.61
N LEU A 122 10.01 3.40 11.73
CA LEU A 122 9.86 2.30 10.78
C LEU A 122 8.37 1.93 10.58
N SER A 123 7.60 1.94 11.67
CA SER A 123 6.15 1.78 11.62
C SER A 123 5.49 2.96 10.91
N ALA A 124 4.54 2.68 10.02
CA ALA A 124 3.59 3.68 9.56
C ALA A 124 2.78 4.22 10.76
N PRO A 125 2.36 5.50 10.72
CA PRO A 125 1.48 6.06 11.74
C PRO A 125 0.16 5.27 11.77
N LEU A 126 -0.33 5.02 12.98
CA LEU A 126 -1.63 4.38 13.18
C LEU A 126 -2.73 5.46 13.18
N ASP A 127 -3.85 5.18 12.53
CA ASP A 127 -5.01 6.05 12.57
C ASP A 127 -5.71 5.87 13.94
N PRO A 128 -5.86 6.92 14.76
CA PRO A 128 -6.47 6.80 16.08
C PRO A 128 -7.96 6.40 16.03
N ARG A 129 -8.61 6.51 14.86
CA ARG A 129 -10.01 6.10 14.68
C ARG A 129 -10.14 4.58 14.52
N PHE A 130 -9.08 3.89 14.11
CA PHE A 130 -9.11 2.46 13.80
C PHE A 130 -8.80 1.62 15.05
N THR A 131 -9.76 1.59 15.98
CA THR A 131 -9.71 0.77 17.19
C THR A 131 -10.78 -0.33 17.14
N PHE A 132 -10.70 -1.32 18.04
CA PHE A 132 -11.72 -2.37 18.11
C PHE A 132 -13.09 -1.81 18.51
N GLU A 133 -13.12 -0.80 19.37
CA GLU A 133 -14.34 -0.14 19.85
C GLU A 133 -15.11 0.55 18.73
N ASN A 134 -14.38 1.05 17.71
CA ASN A 134 -14.97 1.71 16.54
C ASN A 134 -15.23 0.73 15.38
N PHE A 135 -14.96 -0.56 15.53
CA PHE A 135 -15.19 -1.56 14.50
C PHE A 135 -16.56 -2.20 14.67
N ILE A 136 -17.47 -1.96 13.73
CA ILE A 136 -18.82 -2.55 13.79
C ILE A 136 -18.76 -4.00 13.29
N VAL A 137 -19.17 -4.90 14.17
CA VAL A 137 -19.17 -6.35 13.91
C VAL A 137 -20.52 -6.77 13.35
N GLY A 138 -20.48 -7.61 12.32
CA GLY A 138 -21.63 -8.32 11.79
C GLY A 138 -21.17 -9.64 11.17
N LYS A 139 -22.13 -10.47 10.76
CA LYS A 139 -21.86 -11.80 10.19
C LYS A 139 -20.77 -11.81 9.09
N PRO A 140 -20.66 -10.82 8.17
CA PRO A 140 -19.61 -10.79 7.15
C PRO A 140 -18.17 -10.63 7.66
N ASN A 141 -17.96 -10.11 8.87
CA ASN A 141 -16.64 -9.77 9.39
C ASN A 141 -16.36 -10.34 10.80
N GLU A 142 -17.29 -11.13 11.32
CA GLU A 142 -17.26 -11.68 12.68
C GLU A 142 -16.03 -12.54 12.94
N LEU A 143 -15.71 -13.48 12.03
CA LEU A 143 -14.54 -14.35 12.16
C LEU A 143 -13.23 -13.55 12.17
N ALA A 144 -13.06 -12.62 11.22
CA ALA A 144 -11.88 -11.77 11.13
C ALA A 144 -11.72 -10.88 12.37
N HIS A 145 -12.81 -10.32 12.88
CA HIS A 145 -12.80 -9.53 14.11
C HIS A 145 -12.42 -10.38 15.33
N ALA A 146 -13.04 -11.56 15.50
CA ALA A 146 -12.73 -12.46 16.60
C ALA A 146 -11.27 -12.95 16.57
N ALA A 147 -10.77 -13.28 15.38
CA ALA A 147 -9.38 -13.66 15.16
C ALA A 147 -8.41 -12.52 15.52
N ALA A 148 -8.68 -11.30 15.03
CA ALA A 148 -7.89 -10.11 15.32
C ALA A 148 -7.86 -9.82 16.82
N ARG A 149 -9.02 -9.89 17.50
CA ARG A 149 -9.13 -9.70 18.95
C ARG A 149 -8.30 -10.73 19.70
N ARG A 150 -8.41 -12.01 19.33
CA ARG A 150 -7.67 -13.10 19.95
C ARG A 150 -6.16 -12.95 19.81
N VAL A 151 -5.69 -12.52 18.64
CA VAL A 151 -4.27 -12.22 18.39
C VAL A 151 -3.80 -11.04 19.24
N ALA A 152 -4.58 -9.96 19.31
CA ALA A 152 -4.24 -8.79 20.12
C ALA A 152 -4.12 -9.12 21.61
N GLU A 153 -5.07 -9.89 22.15
CA GLU A 153 -5.09 -10.34 23.55
C GLU A 153 -3.92 -11.30 23.86
N ALA A 154 -3.59 -12.20 22.94
CA ALA A 154 -2.43 -13.07 23.10
C ALA A 154 -1.11 -12.30 23.06
N CYS A 155 -1.02 -11.26 22.23
CA CYS A 155 0.11 -10.35 22.14
C CYS A 155 0.32 -9.49 23.39
N VAL A 156 -0.55 -9.55 24.40
CA VAL A 156 -0.34 -8.87 25.70
C VAL A 156 -0.33 -9.85 26.86
N SER A 157 -0.60 -11.13 26.59
CA SER A 157 -0.65 -12.18 27.59
C SER A 157 0.74 -12.55 28.14
N PRO A 158 0.87 -12.77 29.47
CA PRO A 158 2.10 -13.27 30.09
C PRO A 158 2.49 -14.68 29.64
N ALA A 159 1.54 -15.46 29.11
CA ALA A 159 1.81 -16.82 28.62
C ALA A 159 2.67 -16.84 27.34
N HIS A 160 2.89 -15.68 26.71
CA HIS A 160 3.65 -15.53 25.46
C HIS A 160 3.21 -16.51 24.35
N SER A 161 1.94 -16.92 24.35
CA SER A 161 1.39 -17.75 23.30
C SER A 161 1.08 -16.91 22.06
N VAL A 162 1.37 -17.46 20.89
CA VAL A 162 1.11 -16.82 19.59
C VAL A 162 0.10 -17.69 18.84
N PRO A 163 -1.21 -17.54 19.13
CA PRO A 163 -2.23 -18.28 18.42
C PRO A 163 -2.23 -17.81 16.96
N PHE A 164 -2.60 -18.71 16.04
CA PHE A 164 -2.91 -18.31 14.67
C PHE A 164 -1.77 -17.55 13.99
N ASN A 165 -0.57 -18.16 13.95
CA ASN A 165 0.60 -17.52 13.34
C ASN A 165 0.89 -18.12 11.96
N PRO A 166 0.80 -17.35 10.86
CA PRO A 166 0.36 -15.96 10.79
C PRO A 166 -1.17 -15.85 10.85
N LEU A 167 -1.67 -14.67 11.24
CA LEU A 167 -3.06 -14.29 10.99
C LEU A 167 -3.12 -13.63 9.62
N PHE A 168 -3.84 -14.23 8.69
CA PHE A 168 -3.99 -13.74 7.33
C PHE A 168 -5.42 -13.22 7.11
N LEU A 169 -5.56 -11.91 6.95
CA LEU A 169 -6.82 -11.21 6.71
C LEU A 169 -6.99 -10.92 5.22
N TYR A 170 -8.04 -11.39 4.58
CA TYR A 170 -8.27 -11.05 3.17
C TYR A 170 -9.70 -10.70 2.84
N GLY A 171 -9.88 -10.02 1.72
CA GLY A 171 -11.18 -9.56 1.23
C GLY A 171 -11.03 -8.37 0.30
N GLY A 172 -12.13 -7.95 -0.32
CA GLY A 172 -12.16 -6.80 -1.22
C GLY A 172 -11.68 -5.48 -0.59
N VAL A 173 -11.62 -4.45 -1.42
CA VAL A 173 -11.24 -3.10 -0.99
C VAL A 173 -12.25 -2.54 0.01
N GLY A 174 -11.77 -1.80 1.01
CA GLY A 174 -12.64 -1.07 1.94
C GLY A 174 -13.57 -1.95 2.79
N LEU A 175 -13.18 -3.20 3.11
CA LEU A 175 -13.97 -4.07 4.00
C LEU A 175 -13.51 -4.07 5.46
N GLY A 176 -12.46 -3.32 5.80
CA GLY A 176 -12.01 -3.17 7.20
C GLY A 176 -10.72 -3.92 7.56
N LYS A 177 -10.00 -4.52 6.60
CA LYS A 177 -8.69 -5.18 6.84
C LYS A 177 -7.70 -4.26 7.59
N THR A 178 -7.42 -3.08 7.01
CA THR A 178 -6.53 -2.07 7.61
C THR A 178 -7.03 -1.61 8.98
N HIS A 179 -8.36 -1.47 9.17
CA HIS A 179 -8.93 -1.10 10.46
C HIS A 179 -8.60 -2.15 11.52
N LEU A 180 -8.84 -3.44 11.24
CA LEU A 180 -8.50 -4.53 12.16
C LEU A 180 -7.02 -4.58 12.49
N MET A 181 -6.13 -4.38 11.50
CA MET A 181 -4.68 -4.35 11.76
C MET A 181 -4.28 -3.20 12.68
N HIS A 182 -4.84 -2.01 12.48
CA HIS A 182 -4.60 -0.87 13.37
C HIS A 182 -5.18 -1.12 14.76
N ALA A 183 -6.35 -1.74 14.86
CA ALA A 183 -6.97 -2.08 16.13
C ALA A 183 -6.11 -3.05 16.96
N ILE A 184 -5.52 -4.07 16.32
CA ILE A 184 -4.52 -4.95 16.95
C ILE A 184 -3.33 -4.11 17.44
N ALA A 185 -2.79 -3.25 16.58
CA ALA A 185 -1.63 -2.42 16.90
C ALA A 185 -1.86 -1.51 18.12
N TRP A 186 -2.99 -0.81 18.14
CA TRP A 186 -3.39 0.07 19.23
C TRP A 186 -3.58 -0.71 20.53
N HIS A 187 -4.28 -1.84 20.47
CA HIS A 187 -4.50 -2.68 21.64
C HIS A 187 -3.17 -3.11 22.28
N VAL A 188 -2.23 -3.63 21.47
CA VAL A 188 -0.92 -4.06 21.97
C VAL A 188 -0.09 -2.90 22.52
N ARG A 189 -0.06 -1.75 21.82
CA ARG A 189 0.70 -0.57 22.28
C ARG A 189 0.17 0.01 23.58
N MET A 190 -1.14 -0.02 23.81
CA MET A 190 -1.76 0.52 25.03
C MET A 190 -1.59 -0.42 26.22
N GLN A 191 -1.73 -1.73 26.01
CA GLN A 191 -1.71 -2.72 27.09
C GLN A 191 -0.30 -3.24 27.40
N ALA A 192 0.60 -3.25 26.42
CA ALA A 192 1.99 -3.67 26.58
C ALA A 192 2.96 -2.69 25.88
N PRO A 193 3.16 -1.48 26.42
CA PRO A 193 3.99 -0.43 25.79
C PRO A 193 5.45 -0.85 25.51
N GLY A 194 5.96 -1.85 26.23
CA GLY A 194 7.31 -2.39 26.04
C GLY A 194 7.44 -3.32 24.82
N ARG A 195 6.34 -3.76 24.19
CA ARG A 195 6.41 -4.62 23.01
C ARG A 195 6.66 -3.83 21.73
N LYS A 196 7.57 -4.33 20.91
CA LYS A 196 7.95 -3.77 19.63
C LYS A 196 6.94 -4.16 18.57
N VAL A 197 6.07 -3.22 18.21
CA VAL A 197 5.02 -3.39 17.18
C VAL A 197 5.35 -2.60 15.94
N ILE A 198 5.48 -3.29 14.81
CA ILE A 198 5.69 -2.69 13.50
C ILE A 198 4.48 -2.94 12.60
N TYR A 199 3.91 -1.85 12.08
CA TYR A 199 2.90 -1.86 11.03
C TYR A 199 3.41 -1.12 9.79
N LEU A 200 3.29 -1.71 8.61
CA LEU A 200 3.63 -1.07 7.34
C LEU A 200 2.92 -1.76 6.16
N SER A 201 2.81 -1.05 5.04
CA SER A 201 2.40 -1.70 3.79
C SER A 201 3.54 -2.54 3.20
N ALA A 202 3.19 -3.54 2.39
CA ALA A 202 4.15 -4.34 1.66
C ALA A 202 5.02 -3.49 0.70
N GLU A 203 4.45 -2.41 0.13
CA GLU A 203 5.21 -1.42 -0.64
C GLU A 203 6.27 -0.71 0.20
N LYS A 204 5.94 -0.32 1.44
CA LYS A 204 6.91 0.32 2.35
C LYS A 204 7.99 -0.68 2.79
N PHE A 205 7.64 -1.94 2.99
CA PHE A 205 8.62 -3.01 3.27
C PHE A 205 9.61 -3.15 2.11
N MET A 206 9.09 -3.26 0.88
CA MET A 206 9.89 -3.30 -0.35
C MET A 206 10.81 -2.08 -0.44
N TYR A 207 10.30 -0.87 -0.20
CA TYR A 207 11.10 0.35 -0.21
C TYR A 207 12.26 0.31 0.80
N GLN A 208 12.00 -0.10 2.04
CA GLN A 208 13.04 -0.20 3.07
C GLN A 208 14.11 -1.23 2.70
N PHE A 209 13.71 -2.35 2.10
CA PHE A 209 14.63 -3.37 1.62
C PHE A 209 15.54 -2.84 0.50
N ILE A 210 14.95 -2.17 -0.50
CA ILE A 210 15.71 -1.58 -1.62
C ILE A 210 16.70 -0.52 -1.10
N ARG A 211 16.26 0.32 -0.17
CA ARG A 211 17.11 1.32 0.47
C ARG A 211 18.29 0.65 1.19
N ALA A 212 18.05 -0.43 1.93
CA ALA A 212 19.09 -1.17 2.63
C ALA A 212 20.11 -1.83 1.67
N LEU A 213 19.65 -2.35 0.52
CA LEU A 213 20.54 -2.85 -0.52
C LEU A 213 21.42 -1.73 -1.10
N ARG A 214 20.83 -0.57 -1.40
CA ARG A 214 21.55 0.58 -1.97
C ARG A 214 22.64 1.11 -1.05
N PHE A 215 22.34 1.22 0.24
CA PHE A 215 23.28 1.75 1.25
C PHE A 215 24.10 0.67 1.96
N ARG A 216 24.04 -0.59 1.51
CA ARG A 216 24.73 -1.74 2.11
C ARG A 216 24.43 -1.96 3.61
N SER A 217 23.27 -1.50 4.05
CA SER A 217 22.79 -1.62 5.43
C SER A 217 21.78 -2.78 5.58
N THR A 218 22.03 -3.90 4.89
CA THR A 218 21.12 -5.06 4.90
C THR A 218 21.06 -5.75 6.25
N MET A 219 22.13 -5.68 7.04
CA MET A 219 22.13 -6.19 8.42
C MET A 219 21.20 -5.37 9.31
N ASP A 220 21.29 -4.04 9.26
CA ASP A 220 20.41 -3.16 10.03
C ASP A 220 18.94 -3.36 9.66
N PHE A 221 18.64 -3.56 8.38
CA PHE A 221 17.30 -3.92 7.92
C PHE A 221 16.82 -5.21 8.59
N LYS A 222 17.64 -6.27 8.57
CA LYS A 222 17.28 -7.56 9.18
C LYS A 222 17.05 -7.41 10.68
N ASP A 223 17.93 -6.74 11.40
CA ASP A 223 17.79 -6.54 12.85
C ASP A 223 16.55 -5.72 13.20
N GLN A 224 16.23 -4.71 12.39
CA GLN A 224 15.04 -3.89 12.57
C GLN A 224 13.74 -4.69 12.44
N PHE A 225 13.62 -5.55 11.42
CA PHE A 225 12.40 -6.32 11.18
C PHE A 225 12.32 -7.63 11.97
N ARG A 226 13.46 -8.23 12.33
CA ARG A 226 13.51 -9.52 13.05
C ARG A 226 13.54 -9.37 14.57
N SER A 227 13.74 -8.16 15.11
CA SER A 227 13.73 -7.90 16.56
C SER A 227 12.35 -7.52 17.14
N VAL A 228 11.29 -7.61 16.33
CA VAL A 228 9.93 -7.20 16.74
C VAL A 228 9.17 -8.31 17.45
N ASP A 229 8.21 -7.91 18.28
CA ASP A 229 7.27 -8.86 18.91
C ASP A 229 6.05 -9.12 18.02
N LEU A 230 5.67 -8.12 17.21
CA LEU A 230 4.54 -8.15 16.29
C LEU A 230 4.91 -7.45 14.97
N LEU A 231 4.90 -8.20 13.87
CA LEU A 231 5.05 -7.69 12.51
C LEU A 231 3.69 -7.69 11.80
N MET A 232 3.30 -6.55 11.26
CA MET A 232 2.06 -6.38 10.50
C MET A 232 2.33 -5.82 9.11
N ILE A 233 1.98 -6.59 8.08
CA ILE A 233 2.16 -6.20 6.67
C ILE A 233 0.80 -6.06 6.00
N ASP A 234 0.47 -4.84 5.59
CA ASP A 234 -0.76 -4.51 4.87
C ASP A 234 -0.56 -4.69 3.36
N ASP A 235 -1.56 -5.21 2.66
CA ASP A 235 -1.63 -5.36 1.21
C ASP A 235 -0.43 -6.14 0.59
N VAL A 236 -0.21 -7.38 1.03
CA VAL A 236 0.89 -8.24 0.58
C VAL A 236 0.88 -8.52 -0.93
N GLN A 237 -0.25 -8.33 -1.63
CA GLN A 237 -0.33 -8.46 -3.08
C GLN A 237 0.64 -7.52 -3.83
N PHE A 238 1.13 -6.44 -3.20
CA PHE A 238 2.06 -5.52 -3.83
C PHE A 238 3.50 -6.06 -3.99
N ILE A 239 3.86 -7.16 -3.34
CA ILE A 239 5.16 -7.83 -3.55
C ILE A 239 5.09 -8.97 -4.59
N SER A 240 3.91 -9.26 -5.15
CA SER A 240 3.75 -10.24 -6.22
C SER A 240 4.62 -9.86 -7.45
N GLY A 241 5.34 -10.84 -7.98
CA GLY A 241 6.30 -10.66 -9.09
C GLY A 241 7.56 -9.87 -8.73
N LYS A 242 7.81 -9.63 -7.44
CA LYS A 242 9.04 -9.01 -6.92
C LYS A 242 9.93 -10.02 -6.20
N ASP A 243 10.55 -10.91 -6.96
CA ASP A 243 11.26 -12.11 -6.45
C ASP A 243 12.22 -11.82 -5.29
N SER A 244 13.11 -10.82 -5.44
CA SER A 244 14.06 -10.46 -4.37
C SER A 244 13.40 -9.96 -3.08
N THR A 245 12.26 -9.28 -3.21
CA THR A 245 11.50 -8.78 -2.04
C THR A 245 10.71 -9.91 -1.39
N GLN A 246 10.15 -10.81 -2.18
CA GLN A 246 9.48 -12.02 -1.67
C GLN A 246 10.46 -12.91 -0.92
N GLU A 247 11.68 -13.07 -1.43
CA GLU A 247 12.72 -13.85 -0.78
C GLU A 247 13.13 -13.25 0.58
N GLU A 248 13.41 -11.94 0.66
CA GLU A 248 13.72 -11.33 1.95
C GLU A 248 12.52 -11.36 2.91
N PHE A 249 11.30 -11.17 2.40
CA PHE A 249 10.10 -11.31 3.20
C PHE A 249 9.95 -12.74 3.75
N PHE A 250 10.20 -13.77 2.94
CA PHE A 250 10.19 -15.18 3.34
C PHE A 250 11.20 -15.44 4.47
N HIS A 251 12.42 -14.92 4.35
CA HIS A 251 13.44 -15.08 5.39
C HIS A 251 13.08 -14.35 6.69
N THR A 252 12.54 -13.14 6.58
CA THR A 252 12.06 -12.37 7.74
C THR A 252 10.90 -13.08 8.43
N PHE A 253 9.95 -13.60 7.65
CA PHE A 253 8.81 -14.37 8.11
C PHE A 253 9.26 -15.60 8.92
N ASN A 254 10.15 -16.42 8.36
CA ASN A 254 10.62 -17.63 9.03
C ASN A 254 11.36 -17.31 10.32
N ALA A 255 12.25 -16.31 10.31
CA ALA A 255 12.97 -15.91 11.50
C ALA A 255 12.03 -15.49 12.64
N LEU A 256 10.94 -14.78 12.33
CA LEU A 256 9.93 -14.37 13.31
C LEU A 256 9.08 -15.55 13.80
N VAL A 257 8.69 -16.46 12.91
CA VAL A 257 7.96 -17.69 13.30
C VAL A 257 8.81 -18.55 14.23
N ASP A 258 10.08 -18.78 13.89
CA ASP A 258 11.01 -19.61 14.69
C ASP A 258 11.26 -19.00 16.08
N GLN A 259 11.19 -17.66 16.18
CA GLN A 259 11.28 -16.92 17.44
C GLN A 259 9.94 -16.76 18.16
N ASN A 260 8.87 -17.41 17.68
CA ASN A 260 7.52 -17.30 18.22
C ASN A 260 7.06 -15.83 18.35
N ARG A 261 7.29 -15.04 17.30
CA ARG A 261 6.82 -13.65 17.15
C ARG A 261 5.56 -13.63 16.31
N GLN A 262 4.61 -12.75 16.65
CA GLN A 262 3.34 -12.69 15.94
C GLN A 262 3.51 -12.03 14.58
N ILE A 263 2.90 -12.63 13.56
CA ILE A 263 2.80 -12.06 12.22
C ILE A 263 1.31 -11.89 11.87
N VAL A 264 0.93 -10.71 11.38
CA VAL A 264 -0.39 -10.42 10.81
C VAL A 264 -0.20 -9.87 9.40
N ILE A 265 -0.93 -10.42 8.44
CA ILE A 265 -0.81 -10.06 7.02
C ILE A 265 -2.19 -9.77 6.48
N SER A 266 -2.30 -8.76 5.63
CA SER A 266 -3.52 -8.53 4.85
C SER A 266 -3.30 -8.70 3.34
N ALA A 267 -4.38 -9.03 2.64
CA ALA A 267 -4.40 -9.13 1.19
C ALA A 267 -5.77 -8.80 0.59
N ASP A 268 -5.83 -8.58 -0.72
CA ASP A 268 -7.09 -8.48 -1.46
C ASP A 268 -7.74 -9.85 -1.76
N LYS A 269 -6.95 -10.92 -1.74
CA LYS A 269 -7.35 -12.29 -2.06
C LYS A 269 -6.76 -13.32 -1.10
N SER A 270 -7.28 -14.55 -1.16
CA SER A 270 -6.77 -15.68 -0.39
C SER A 270 -5.31 -16.01 -0.76
N PRO A 271 -4.54 -16.69 0.11
CA PRO A 271 -3.16 -17.07 -0.20
C PRO A 271 -3.00 -17.85 -1.51
N SER A 272 -3.94 -18.76 -1.81
CA SER A 272 -3.94 -19.56 -3.05
C SER A 272 -4.21 -18.73 -4.31
N ASP A 273 -4.96 -17.63 -4.17
CA ASP A 273 -5.39 -16.78 -5.29
C ASP A 273 -4.44 -15.59 -5.55
N LEU A 274 -3.39 -15.44 -4.75
CA LEU A 274 -2.36 -14.41 -4.93
C LEU A 274 -1.42 -14.78 -6.09
N ALA A 275 -1.79 -14.35 -7.30
CA ALA A 275 -0.97 -14.49 -8.49
C ALA A 275 0.40 -13.78 -8.33
N GLY A 276 1.46 -14.39 -8.85
CA GLY A 276 2.82 -13.86 -8.80
C GLY A 276 3.54 -13.99 -7.45
N LEU A 277 2.90 -14.58 -6.44
CA LEU A 277 3.54 -14.97 -5.19
C LEU A 277 4.12 -16.38 -5.29
N GLU A 278 5.34 -16.60 -4.81
CA GLU A 278 5.99 -17.92 -4.80
C GLU A 278 5.20 -18.96 -3.99
N GLU A 279 5.22 -20.21 -4.44
CA GLU A 279 4.42 -21.29 -3.82
C GLU A 279 4.79 -21.53 -2.35
N ARG A 280 6.09 -21.44 -2.02
CA ARG A 280 6.56 -21.53 -0.62
C ARG A 280 5.98 -20.42 0.26
N MET A 281 5.83 -19.22 -0.29
CA MET A 281 5.22 -18.10 0.43
C MET A 281 3.72 -18.36 0.64
N ARG A 282 2.99 -18.80 -0.39
CA ARG A 282 1.55 -19.13 -0.26
C ARG A 282 1.29 -20.17 0.82
N SER A 283 2.09 -21.24 0.85
CA SER A 283 2.02 -22.27 1.89
C SER A 283 2.24 -21.67 3.30
N ARG A 284 3.24 -20.79 3.46
CA ARG A 284 3.51 -20.08 4.72
C ARG A 284 2.46 -19.04 5.10
N LEU A 285 1.66 -18.55 4.18
CA LEU A 285 0.53 -17.67 4.50
C LEU A 285 -0.71 -18.48 4.88
N GLY A 286 -0.88 -19.68 4.29
CA GLY A 286 -2.06 -20.52 4.47
C GLY A 286 -2.06 -21.46 5.68
N TRP A 287 -0.89 -21.84 6.22
CA TRP A 287 -0.79 -22.77 7.36
C TRP A 287 -1.23 -22.17 8.72
N GLY A 288 -1.38 -20.85 8.82
CA GLY A 288 -1.86 -20.16 10.01
C GLY A 288 -3.39 -20.09 10.07
N LEU A 289 -3.95 -18.97 10.54
CA LEU A 289 -5.39 -18.71 10.42
C LEU A 289 -5.64 -17.78 9.25
N VAL A 290 -6.43 -18.26 8.30
CA VAL A 290 -6.89 -17.48 7.15
C VAL A 290 -8.33 -17.05 7.44
N ALA A 291 -8.55 -15.76 7.60
CA ALA A 291 -9.87 -15.18 7.88
C ALA A 291 -10.27 -14.22 6.76
N ASP A 292 -11.42 -14.51 6.15
CA ASP A 292 -12.01 -13.66 5.14
C ASP A 292 -12.91 -12.57 5.73
N ILE A 293 -12.99 -11.48 4.99
CA ILE A 293 -13.94 -10.40 5.22
C ILE A 293 -14.82 -10.28 3.99
N HIS A 294 -16.10 -10.57 4.18
CA HIS A 294 -17.09 -10.53 3.12
C HIS A 294 -17.66 -9.12 2.90
N PRO A 295 -18.28 -8.87 1.72
CA PRO A 295 -19.07 -7.67 1.49
C PRO A 295 -20.10 -7.44 2.60
N THR A 296 -20.25 -6.18 3.01
CA THR A 296 -21.17 -5.79 4.09
C THR A 296 -22.63 -6.08 3.73
N THR A 297 -23.43 -6.55 4.70
CA THR A 297 -24.89 -6.60 4.56
C THR A 297 -25.51 -5.22 4.75
N TYR A 298 -26.80 -5.07 4.41
CA TYR A 298 -27.54 -3.84 4.66
C TYR A 298 -27.48 -3.45 6.15
N GLU A 299 -27.72 -4.40 7.04
CA GLU A 299 -27.73 -4.18 8.50
C GLU A 299 -26.37 -3.70 8.99
N LEU A 300 -25.28 -4.30 8.48
CA LEU A 300 -23.93 -3.90 8.82
C LEU A 300 -23.61 -2.49 8.31
N ARG A 301 -24.01 -2.15 7.06
CA ARG A 301 -23.84 -0.79 6.52
C ARG A 301 -24.61 0.24 7.33
N LEU A 302 -25.86 -0.06 7.68
CA LEU A 302 -26.68 0.83 8.49
C LEU A 302 -26.06 1.03 9.89
N GLY A 303 -25.58 -0.04 10.53
CA GLY A 303 -24.90 0.05 11.82
C GLY A 303 -23.61 0.88 11.78
N ILE A 304 -22.81 0.73 10.71
CA ILE A 304 -21.63 1.58 10.47
C ILE A 304 -22.03 3.05 10.34
N LEU A 305 -23.03 3.36 9.52
CA LEU A 305 -23.50 4.73 9.32
C LEU A 305 -24.06 5.36 10.61
N GLN A 306 -24.84 4.60 11.38
CA GLN A 306 -25.39 5.05 12.67
C GLN A 306 -24.27 5.38 13.66
N SER A 307 -23.32 4.46 13.82
CA SER A 307 -22.17 4.68 14.71
C SER A 307 -21.36 5.92 14.31
N LYS A 308 -21.11 6.12 13.01
CA LYS A 308 -20.38 7.29 12.50
C LYS A 308 -21.17 8.59 12.65
N ALA A 309 -22.49 8.55 12.43
CA ALA A 309 -23.36 9.69 12.63
C ALA A 309 -23.37 10.13 14.10
N GLU A 310 -23.46 9.19 15.04
CA GLU A 310 -23.39 9.47 16.48
C GLU A 310 -22.06 10.14 16.87
N GLN A 311 -20.94 9.67 16.31
CA GLN A 311 -19.61 10.27 16.54
C GLN A 311 -19.49 11.70 15.99
N SER A 312 -20.28 12.07 14.98
CA SER A 312 -20.24 13.40 14.37
C SER A 312 -20.97 14.49 15.17
N ALA A 313 -21.68 14.11 16.24
CA ALA A 313 -22.56 14.97 17.04
C ALA A 313 -23.66 15.70 16.23
N LEU A 314 -23.87 15.35 14.96
CA LEU A 314 -24.94 15.87 14.13
C LEU A 314 -26.15 14.94 14.16
N ARG A 315 -27.34 15.53 14.27
CA ARG A 315 -28.60 14.78 14.13
C ARG A 315 -28.93 14.59 12.66
N LEU A 316 -28.55 13.44 12.13
CA LEU A 316 -28.90 13.02 10.78
C LEU A 316 -30.26 12.28 10.78
N PRO A 317 -31.20 12.63 9.89
CA PRO A 317 -32.43 11.89 9.74
C PRO A 317 -32.18 10.41 9.40
N GLN A 318 -32.84 9.49 10.10
CA GLN A 318 -32.67 8.03 9.90
C GLN A 318 -32.88 7.62 8.43
N LYS A 319 -33.86 8.22 7.75
CA LYS A 319 -34.15 7.97 6.33
C LYS A 319 -32.95 8.18 5.41
N ILE A 320 -32.04 9.11 5.77
CA ILE A 320 -30.82 9.37 4.99
C ILE A 320 -29.81 8.24 5.19
N LEU A 321 -29.66 7.75 6.42
CA LEU A 321 -28.78 6.62 6.71
C LEU A 321 -29.29 5.35 6.01
N GLU A 322 -30.59 5.10 6.06
CA GLU A 322 -31.24 3.99 5.34
C GLU A 322 -31.06 4.11 3.83
N PHE A 323 -31.21 5.32 3.28
CA PHE A 323 -30.96 5.60 1.87
C PHE A 323 -29.50 5.31 1.48
N LEU A 324 -28.52 5.81 2.24
CA LEU A 324 -27.10 5.53 2.01
C LEU A 324 -26.79 4.03 2.08
N ALA A 325 -27.33 3.33 3.08
CA ALA A 325 -27.14 1.89 3.25
C ALA A 325 -27.76 1.06 2.11
N HIS A 326 -28.85 1.51 1.50
CA HIS A 326 -29.42 0.87 0.32
C HIS A 326 -28.63 1.19 -0.96
N LYS A 327 -28.27 2.47 -1.15
CA LYS A 327 -27.66 2.94 -2.40
C LYS A 327 -26.21 2.49 -2.55
N ILE A 328 -25.42 2.55 -1.48
CA ILE A 328 -23.97 2.32 -1.54
C ILE A 328 -23.65 0.92 -1.03
N VAL A 329 -23.46 -0.01 -1.98
CA VAL A 329 -23.18 -1.43 -1.72
C VAL A 329 -21.75 -1.86 -2.03
N SER A 330 -20.95 -0.96 -2.60
CA SER A 330 -19.61 -1.22 -3.13
C SER A 330 -18.59 -1.56 -2.04
N ASN A 331 -18.34 -0.65 -1.10
CA ASN A 331 -17.42 -0.83 0.02
C ASN A 331 -17.63 0.22 1.13
N VAL A 332 -17.08 -0.02 2.33
CA VAL A 332 -17.25 0.85 3.49
C VAL A 332 -16.59 2.23 3.29
N ARG A 333 -15.51 2.32 2.49
CA ARG A 333 -14.85 3.62 2.25
C ARG A 333 -15.75 4.56 1.46
N GLU A 334 -16.46 4.07 0.44
CA GLU A 334 -17.44 4.87 -0.31
C GLU A 334 -18.64 5.23 0.56
N LEU A 335 -19.12 4.29 1.38
CA LEU A 335 -20.21 4.52 2.33
C LEU A 335 -19.88 5.65 3.32
N GLU A 336 -18.70 5.59 3.94
CA GLU A 336 -18.21 6.64 4.83
C GLU A 336 -17.93 7.94 4.07
N GLY A 337 -17.43 7.85 2.84
CA GLY A 337 -17.20 9.01 1.98
C GLY A 337 -18.48 9.79 1.70
N ALA A 338 -19.57 9.09 1.38
CA ALA A 338 -20.87 9.71 1.16
C ALA A 338 -21.45 10.34 2.43
N LEU A 339 -21.36 9.64 3.57
CA LEU A 339 -21.76 10.19 4.85
C LEU A 339 -20.98 11.48 5.18
N ASN A 340 -19.66 11.47 4.98
CA ASN A 340 -18.81 12.65 5.19
C ASN A 340 -19.18 13.81 4.27
N ARG A 341 -19.55 13.56 3.00
CA ARG A 341 -20.05 14.61 2.10
C ARG A 341 -21.34 15.23 2.62
N ILE A 342 -22.27 14.42 3.10
CA ILE A 342 -23.52 14.91 3.71
C ILE A 342 -23.23 15.75 4.96
N ILE A 343 -22.39 15.24 5.87
CA ILE A 343 -21.99 15.94 7.10
C ILE A 343 -21.34 17.29 6.75
N ALA A 344 -20.42 17.30 5.78
CA ALA A 344 -19.76 18.52 5.33
C ALA A 344 -20.77 19.53 4.75
N GLN A 345 -21.73 19.08 3.95
CA GLN A 345 -22.77 19.95 3.40
C GLN A 345 -23.61 20.60 4.51
N MET A 346 -24.03 19.84 5.52
CA MET A 346 -24.79 20.37 6.65
C MET A 346 -24.00 21.41 7.45
N GLN A 347 -22.71 21.15 7.69
CA GLN A 347 -21.84 22.05 8.44
C GLN A 347 -21.51 23.34 7.67
N LEU A 348 -21.23 23.23 6.37
CA LEU A 348 -20.81 24.36 5.54
C LEU A 348 -21.98 25.26 5.13
N VAL A 349 -23.14 24.66 4.80
CA VAL A 349 -24.34 25.42 4.40
C VAL A 349 -25.18 25.84 5.60
N GLY A 350 -25.00 25.18 6.75
CA GLY A 350 -25.72 25.51 8.00
C GLY A 350 -27.22 25.19 7.94
N ARG A 351 -27.63 24.24 7.09
CA ARG A 351 -29.02 23.80 6.94
C ARG A 351 -29.13 22.30 7.10
N GLU A 352 -30.27 21.85 7.64
CA GLU A 352 -30.62 20.45 7.62
C GLU A 352 -30.76 19.95 6.18
N ILE A 353 -30.30 18.72 5.94
CA ILE A 353 -30.36 18.10 4.63
C ILE A 353 -31.63 17.24 4.52
N THR A 354 -32.36 17.41 3.41
CA THR A 354 -33.51 16.57 3.07
C THR A 354 -33.05 15.33 2.31
N LEU A 355 -33.93 14.32 2.19
CA LEU A 355 -33.63 13.14 1.38
C LEU A 355 -33.36 13.50 -0.09
N GLU A 356 -34.14 14.40 -0.67
CA GLU A 356 -33.95 14.92 -2.03
C GLU A 356 -32.59 15.62 -2.18
N GLY A 357 -32.23 16.49 -1.23
CA GLY A 357 -30.93 17.16 -1.24
C GLY A 357 -29.75 16.18 -1.11
N ALA A 358 -29.92 15.09 -0.36
CA ALA A 358 -28.92 14.02 -0.27
C ALA A 358 -28.80 13.23 -1.58
N GLN A 359 -29.90 13.01 -2.29
CA GLN A 359 -29.90 12.36 -3.61
C GLN A 359 -29.17 13.21 -4.66
N ASP A 360 -29.44 14.51 -4.69
CA ASP A 360 -28.79 15.46 -5.61
C ASP A 360 -27.29 15.57 -5.33
N LEU A 361 -26.91 15.67 -4.05
CA LEU A 361 -25.51 15.77 -3.62
C LEU A 361 -24.68 14.53 -4.01
N LEU A 362 -25.31 13.36 -4.03
CA LEU A 362 -24.65 12.07 -4.23
C LEU A 362 -25.04 11.44 -5.58
N HIS A 363 -25.41 12.24 -6.58
CA HIS A 363 -25.82 11.75 -7.89
C HIS A 363 -24.71 11.01 -8.65
N ASP A 364 -23.45 11.26 -8.29
CA ASP A 364 -22.24 10.66 -8.87
C ASP A 364 -21.88 9.27 -8.29
N LEU A 365 -22.57 8.86 -7.23
CA LEU A 365 -22.37 7.59 -6.53
C LEU A 365 -23.47 6.57 -6.83
#